data_AF-A0AB37Z3T2-F1
#
_entry.id   AF-A0AB37Z3T2-F1
#
_cell.length_a   1.000
_cell.length_b   1.000
_cell.length_c   1.000
_cell.angle_alpha   90.00
_cell.angle_beta   90.00
_cell.angle_gamma   90.00
#
_symmetry.space_group_name_H-M   'P 1'
#
loop_
_entity.id
_entity.type
_entity.pdbx_description
1 polymer ?
#
loop_
_entity_poly.entity_id
_entity_poly.type
_entity_poly.pdbx_seq_one_letter_code
_entity_poly.pdbx_strand_id
1 'polypeptide(L)'
;MSKPNTALKLHALRHELNWRSETVQAAGIGLCAIASLLGADGEDHQLSEELTSGLAHAALALGELIKETGSRMWEISAPAAPTEFQKQDGAAAVGSAV
;
A
#
# COMPACT_ATOMS: atom_id res chain seq x y z
N MET A 1 -19.81 4.17 -30.60
CA MET A 1 -18.60 4.57 -29.83
C MET A 1 -18.72 4.02 -28.42
N SER A 2 -18.17 2.85 -28.16
CA SER A 2 -18.31 2.15 -26.88
C SER A 2 -17.13 2.55 -25.97
N LYS A 3 -17.39 3.14 -24.80
CA LYS A 3 -16.42 3.27 -23.69
C LYS A 3 -16.71 2.20 -22.62
N PRO A 4 -16.41 0.90 -22.83
CA PRO A 4 -16.65 -0.12 -21.82
C PRO A 4 -15.46 -0.32 -20.87
N ASN A 5 -14.30 0.31 -21.10
CA ASN A 5 -13.05 -0.11 -20.46
C ASN A 5 -12.75 0.61 -19.13
N THR A 6 -13.28 1.82 -18.90
CA THR A 6 -12.95 2.62 -17.71
C THR A 6 -13.67 2.16 -16.46
N ALA A 7 -14.96 1.78 -16.58
CA ALA A 7 -15.76 1.32 -15.46
C ALA A 7 -15.25 -0.02 -14.88
N LEU A 8 -14.83 -0.93 -15.76
CA LEU A 8 -14.30 -2.24 -15.37
C LEU A 8 -12.95 -2.10 -14.66
N LYS A 9 -12.08 -1.19 -15.11
CA LYS A 9 -10.80 -0.85 -14.44
C LYS A 9 -11.02 -0.23 -13.06
N LEU A 10 -11.97 0.70 -12.93
CA LEU A 10 -12.27 1.33 -11.64
C LEU A 10 -12.82 0.32 -10.63
N HIS A 11 -13.69 -0.59 -11.07
CA HIS A 11 -14.21 -1.66 -10.21
C HIS A 11 -13.08 -2.58 -9.71
N ALA A 12 -12.18 -3.00 -10.62
CA ALA A 12 -11.04 -3.83 -10.25
C ALA A 12 -10.10 -3.13 -9.25
N LEU A 13 -9.81 -1.84 -9.45
CA LEU A 13 -8.99 -1.04 -8.53
C LEU A 13 -9.64 -0.91 -7.14
N ARG A 14 -10.96 -0.66 -7.09
CA ARG A 14 -11.69 -0.60 -5.82
C ARG A 14 -11.69 -1.94 -5.08
N HIS A 15 -11.89 -3.03 -5.81
CA HIS A 15 -11.85 -4.37 -5.24
C HIS A 15 -10.48 -4.67 -4.63
N GLU A 16 -9.41 -4.39 -5.38
CA GLU A 16 -8.03 -4.59 -4.93
C GLU A 16 -7.71 -3.74 -3.70
N LEU A 17 -8.12 -2.47 -3.69
CA LEU A 17 -7.91 -1.58 -2.56
C LEU A 17 -8.70 -2.04 -1.32
N ASN A 18 -9.94 -2.51 -1.52
CA ASN A 18 -10.78 -3.03 -0.43
C ASN A 18 -10.14 -4.27 0.21
N TRP A 19 -9.76 -5.26 -0.59
CA TRP A 19 -9.08 -6.47 -0.13
C TRP A 19 -7.79 -6.18 0.67
N ARG A 20 -6.98 -5.23 0.19
CA ARG A 20 -5.76 -4.80 0.90
C ARG A 20 -6.05 -4.06 2.18
N SER A 21 -7.09 -3.23 2.19
CA SER A 21 -7.55 -2.52 3.40
C SER A 21 -7.99 -3.52 4.48
N GLU A 22 -8.72 -4.56 4.09
CA GLU A 22 -9.11 -5.66 5.00
C GLU A 22 -7.89 -6.37 5.58
N THR A 23 -6.85 -6.60 4.77
CA THR A 23 -5.59 -7.21 5.22
C THR A 23 -4.89 -6.35 6.27
N VAL A 24 -4.77 -5.04 6.02
CA VAL A 24 -4.16 -4.09 6.98
C VAL A 24 -4.97 -4.03 8.27
N GLN A 25 -6.30 -3.99 8.18
CA GLN A 25 -7.17 -3.96 9.35
C GLN A 25 -7.02 -5.23 10.19
N ALA A 26 -7.05 -6.41 9.56
CA ALA A 26 -6.88 -7.68 10.25
C ALA A 26 -5.51 -7.78 10.94
N ALA A 27 -4.44 -7.36 10.26
CA ALA A 27 -3.10 -7.33 10.84
C ALA A 27 -3.01 -6.34 12.03
N GLY A 28 -3.66 -5.17 11.92
CA GLY A 28 -3.75 -4.20 13.01
C GLY A 28 -4.48 -4.76 14.24
N ILE A 29 -5.59 -5.48 14.04
CA ILE A 29 -6.31 -6.18 15.13
C ILE A 29 -5.39 -7.21 15.80
N GLY A 30 -4.65 -7.99 15.01
CA GLY A 30 -3.66 -8.94 15.52
C GLY A 30 -2.56 -8.27 16.36
N LEU A 31 -2.04 -7.13 15.91
CA LEU A 31 -1.06 -6.35 16.67
C LEU A 31 -1.63 -5.83 17.99
N CYS A 32 -2.87 -5.34 18.01
CA CYS A 32 -3.52 -4.92 19.26
C CYS A 32 -3.66 -6.09 20.24
N ALA A 33 -4.06 -7.27 19.76
CA ALA A 33 -4.17 -8.46 20.60
C ALA A 33 -2.82 -8.88 21.18
N ILE A 34 -1.75 -8.85 20.37
CA ILE A 34 -0.38 -9.12 20.85
C ILE A 34 0.05 -8.08 21.89
N ALA A 35 -0.24 -6.79 21.66
CA ALA A 35 0.09 -5.73 22.61
C ALA A 35 -0.62 -5.92 23.96
N SER A 36 -1.91 -6.29 23.96
CA SER A 36 -2.64 -6.66 25.17
C SER A 36 -1.99 -7.84 25.90
N LEU A 37 -1.65 -8.92 25.18
CA LEU A 37 -0.95 -10.06 25.79
C LEU A 37 0.40 -9.68 26.41
N LEU A 38 1.09 -8.70 25.84
CA LEU A 38 2.35 -8.17 26.37
C LEU A 38 2.15 -7.14 27.51
N GLY A 39 0.90 -6.92 27.96
CA GLY A 39 0.57 -6.04 29.08
C GLY A 39 0.40 -4.56 28.73
N ALA A 40 0.16 -4.21 27.46
CA ALA A 40 -0.12 -2.82 27.07
C ALA A 40 -1.46 -2.29 27.62
N ASP A 41 -2.33 -3.18 28.08
CA ASP A 41 -3.57 -2.86 28.82
C ASP A 41 -3.35 -2.66 30.33
N GLY A 42 -2.12 -2.83 30.81
CA GLY A 42 -1.76 -2.72 32.22
C GLY A 42 -2.04 -3.99 33.03
N GLU A 43 -2.47 -5.08 32.38
CA GLU A 43 -2.60 -6.39 33.02
C GLU A 43 -1.29 -7.17 32.94
N ASP A 44 -0.89 -7.76 34.07
CA ASP A 44 0.34 -8.55 34.16
C ASP A 44 0.06 -9.99 33.71
N HIS A 45 0.26 -10.23 32.43
CA HIS A 45 0.15 -11.56 31.85
C HIS A 45 1.44 -12.32 32.14
N GLN A 46 1.37 -13.38 32.95
CA GLN A 46 2.51 -14.27 33.23
C GLN A 46 2.87 -15.10 31.99
N LEU A 47 3.54 -14.47 31.03
CA LEU A 47 4.04 -15.12 29.82
C LEU A 47 5.41 -15.76 30.07
N SER A 48 5.62 -16.96 29.53
CA SER A 48 6.96 -17.54 29.47
C SER A 48 7.84 -16.74 28.51
N GLU A 49 9.15 -16.79 28.71
CA GLU A 49 10.12 -16.13 27.83
C GLU A 49 10.00 -16.60 26.37
N GLU A 50 9.74 -17.89 26.16
CA GLU A 50 9.50 -18.48 24.83
C GLU A 50 8.26 -17.86 24.16
N LEU A 51 7.16 -17.71 24.90
CA LEU A 51 5.93 -17.11 24.38
C LEU A 51 6.10 -15.63 24.08
N THR A 52 6.79 -14.89 24.96
CA THR A 52 7.15 -13.48 24.73
C THR A 52 7.98 -13.31 23.47
N SER A 53 8.99 -14.17 23.26
CA SER A 53 9.80 -14.19 22.04
C SER A 53 8.94 -14.51 20.81
N GLY A 54 8.06 -15.52 20.88
CA GLY A 54 7.14 -15.87 19.79
C GLY A 54 6.20 -14.72 19.42
N LEU A 55 5.63 -14.04 20.42
CA LEU A 55 4.77 -12.86 20.23
C LEU A 55 5.54 -11.69 19.60
N ALA A 56 6.80 -11.46 19.98
CA ALA A 56 7.63 -10.44 19.36
C ALA A 56 7.90 -10.74 17.87
N HIS A 57 8.17 -11.99 17.52
CA HIS A 57 8.32 -12.40 16.11
C HIS A 57 7.00 -12.27 15.33
N ALA A 58 5.87 -12.62 15.94
CA ALA A 58 4.56 -12.44 15.34
C ALA A 58 4.26 -10.95 15.08
N ALA A 59 4.55 -10.08 16.04
CA ALA A 59 4.40 -8.63 15.88
C ALA A 59 5.29 -8.09 14.75
N LEU A 60 6.54 -8.54 14.66
CA LEU A 60 7.44 -8.16 13.57
C LEU A 60 6.88 -8.59 12.20
N ALA A 61 6.42 -9.83 12.08
CA ALA A 61 5.86 -10.36 10.85
C ALA A 61 4.60 -9.59 10.40
N LEU A 62 3.70 -9.27 11.34
CA LEU A 62 2.51 -8.45 11.06
C LEU A 62 2.89 -7.01 10.67
N GLY A 63 3.89 -6.43 11.32
CA GLY A 63 4.42 -5.11 10.97
C GLY A 63 4.97 -5.06 9.54
N GLU A 64 5.75 -6.07 9.15
CA GLU A 64 6.25 -6.21 7.77
C GLU A 64 5.10 -6.39 6.75
N LEU A 65 4.09 -7.20 7.07
CA LEU A 65 2.91 -7.37 6.23
C LEU A 65 2.15 -6.05 6.02
N ILE A 66 1.95 -5.26 7.07
CA ILE A 66 1.29 -3.96 6.99
C ILE A 66 2.12 -3.00 6.13
N LYS A 67 3.44 -2.95 6.35
CA LYS A 67 4.36 -2.10 5.58
C LYS A 67 4.32 -2.43 4.09
N GLU A 68 4.41 -3.71 3.74
CA GLU A 68 4.34 -4.17 2.34
C GLU A 68 2.97 -3.86 1.73
N THR A 69 1.89 -4.20 2.43
CA THR A 69 0.53 -3.99 1.93
C THR A 69 0.22 -2.51 1.74
N GLY A 70 0.60 -1.68 2.71
CA GLY A 70 0.46 -0.22 2.65
C GLY A 70 1.26 0.40 1.50
N SER A 71 2.47 -0.09 1.23
CA SER A 71 3.28 0.36 0.09
C SER A 71 2.59 0.08 -1.24
N ARG A 72 2.03 -1.13 -1.40
CA ARG A 72 1.27 -1.49 -2.61
C ARG A 72 -0.04 -0.71 -2.74
N MET A 73 -0.73 -0.41 -1.62
CA MET A 73 -1.91 0.48 -1.63
C MET A 73 -1.54 1.90 -2.07
N TRP A 74 -0.40 2.41 -1.62
CA TRP A 74 0.12 3.71 -2.03
C TRP A 74 0.35 3.76 -3.53
N GLU A 75 1.01 2.74 -4.11
CA GLU A 75 1.24 2.62 -5.55
C GLU A 75 -0.06 2.62 -6.37
N ILE A 76 -1.11 1.94 -5.89
CA ILE A 76 -2.44 1.91 -6.52
C ILE A 76 -3.11 3.30 -6.45
N SER A 77 -2.89 4.03 -5.35
CA SER A 77 -3.49 5.35 -5.13
C SER A 77 -2.73 6.50 -5.80
N ALA A 78 -1.48 6.28 -6.18
CA ALA A 78 -0.65 7.30 -6.79
C ALA A 78 -1.28 7.75 -8.13
N PRO A 79 -1.47 9.06 -8.34
CA PRO A 79 -1.93 9.55 -9.63
C PRO A 79 -0.93 9.12 -10.71
N ALA A 80 -1.44 8.68 -11.87
CA ALA A 80 -0.60 8.45 -13.03
C ALA A 80 0.28 9.69 -13.23
N ALA A 81 1.60 9.50 -13.23
CA ALA A 81 2.55 10.60 -13.40
C ALA A 81 2.10 11.48 -14.57
N PRO A 82 2.15 12.82 -14.43
CA PRO A 82 1.74 13.71 -15.52
C PRO A 82 2.55 13.32 -16.75
N THR A 83 1.86 12.89 -17.80
CA THR A 83 2.45 12.62 -19.10
C THR A 83 3.21 13.87 -19.50
N GLU A 84 4.54 13.80 -19.51
CA GLU A 84 5.38 14.91 -19.97
C GLU A 84 4.87 15.31 -21.35
N PHE A 85 4.36 16.54 -21.46
CA PHE A 85 4.04 17.15 -22.74
C PHE A 85 5.32 17.10 -23.56
N GLN A 86 5.34 16.28 -24.61
CA GLN A 86 6.38 16.33 -25.63
C GLN A 86 6.37 17.72 -26.25
N LYS A 87 7.20 18.60 -25.69
CA LYS A 87 7.59 19.84 -26.33
C LYS A 87 8.47 19.43 -27.51
N GLN A 88 7.86 19.26 -28.68
CA GLN A 88 8.58 19.22 -29.95
C GLN A 88 9.18 20.62 -30.19
N ASP A 89 10.26 20.93 -29.47
CA ASP A 89 11.18 21.98 -29.86
C ASP A 89 12.06 21.40 -30.98
N GLY A 90 11.70 21.74 -32.21
CA GLY A 90 12.38 21.28 -33.43
C GLY A 90 12.54 22.41 -34.45
N ALA A 91 13.32 23.41 -34.05
CA ALA A 91 14.24 24.22 -34.87
C ALA A 91 13.88 24.58 -36.33
N ALA A 92 13.73 25.89 -36.50
CA ALA A 92 14.05 26.67 -37.69
C ALA A 92 15.06 26.05 -38.67
N ALA A 93 14.67 25.98 -39.95
CA ALA A 93 15.59 26.07 -41.07
C ALA A 93 15.32 27.39 -41.81
N VAL A 94 16.16 28.38 -41.52
CA VAL A 94 16.32 29.61 -42.30
C VAL A 94 17.33 29.34 -43.42
N GLY A 95 17.00 29.74 -44.64
CA GLY A 95 17.98 30.10 -45.69
C GLY A 95 18.09 29.14 -46.88
N SER A 96 17.63 29.56 -48.05
CA SER A 96 18.53 30.21 -49.02
C SER A 96 17.75 30.73 -50.22
N ALA A 97 17.99 31.99 -50.55
CA ALA A 97 17.75 32.56 -51.87
C ALA A 97 18.53 31.76 -52.94
N VAL A 98 17.90 31.47 -54.07
CA VAL A 98 18.21 31.96 -55.44
C VAL A 98 16.95 31.79 -56.28
#